data_AF-A0A971KJV4-F1
#
_entry.id   AF-A0A971KJV4-F1
#
_cell.length_a   1.000
_cell.length_b   1.000
_cell.length_c   1.000
_cell.angle_alpha   90.00
_cell.angle_beta   90.00
_cell.angle_gamma   90.00
#
_symmetry.space_group_name_H-M   'P 1'
#
loop_
_entity.id
_entity.type
_entity.pdbx_description
1 polymer ?
#
loop_
_entity_poly.entity_id
_entity_poly.type
_entity_poly.pdbx_seq_one_letter_code
_entity_poly.pdbx_strand_id
1 'polypeptide(L)'
;SSLCGAEQIRMILSSYAELYFTDPEKLIFVHEAEVYLHKHDLSRLNKNKPPAPYHEFNAPLAKAIRHGIEDGSVRDDPDIELTYLNAYDALLGLIQKMSINDLEGEGENKEKSRRRLEHFCDLLTMSFTG
;
A
#
# COMPACT_ATOMS: atom_id res chain seq x y z
N SER A 1 -15.79 -21.17 3.16
CA SER A 1 -14.73 -21.26 2.13
C SER A 1 -13.62 -20.32 2.53
N SER A 2 -12.35 -20.71 2.36
CA SER A 2 -11.24 -19.76 2.50
C SER A 2 -11.29 -18.76 1.35
N LEU A 3 -10.93 -17.50 1.61
CA LEU A 3 -10.80 -16.47 0.56
C LEU A 3 -9.66 -16.85 -0.39
N CYS A 4 -9.82 -16.57 -1.69
CA CYS A 4 -8.73 -16.74 -2.65
C CYS A 4 -7.66 -15.64 -2.47
N GLY A 5 -6.49 -15.82 -3.06
CA GLY A 5 -5.39 -14.87 -2.93
C GLY A 5 -5.73 -13.47 -3.43
N ALA A 6 -6.43 -13.35 -4.57
CA ALA A 6 -6.88 -12.06 -5.08
C ALA A 6 -7.83 -11.33 -4.10
N GLU A 7 -8.76 -12.05 -3.47
CA GLU A 7 -9.66 -11.49 -2.44
C GLU A 7 -8.86 -11.04 -1.21
N GLN A 8 -7.88 -11.84 -0.78
CA GLN A 8 -7.01 -11.49 0.34
C GLN A 8 -6.16 -10.24 0.04
N ILE A 9 -5.58 -10.14 -1.18
CA ILE A 9 -4.84 -8.96 -1.64
C ILE A 9 -5.71 -7.72 -1.52
N ARG A 10 -6.93 -7.77 -2.08
CA ARG A 10 -7.87 -6.64 -2.03
C ARG A 10 -8.14 -6.20 -0.60
N MET A 11 -8.44 -7.16 0.29
CA MET A 11 -8.71 -6.87 1.70
C MET A 11 -7.52 -6.22 2.41
N ILE A 12 -6.31 -6.69 2.14
CA ILE A 12 -5.08 -6.14 2.75
C ILE A 12 -4.83 -4.71 2.26
N LEU A 13 -4.93 -4.48 0.95
CA LEU A 13 -4.79 -3.14 0.37
C LEU A 13 -5.84 -2.18 0.92
N SER A 14 -7.10 -2.60 1.01
CA SER A 14 -8.16 -1.80 1.64
C SER A 14 -7.88 -1.50 3.12
N SER A 15 -7.31 -2.46 3.86
CA SER A 15 -6.95 -2.25 5.26
C SER A 15 -5.84 -1.21 5.43
N TYR A 16 -4.86 -1.19 4.52
CA TYR A 16 -3.84 -0.14 4.50
C TYR A 16 -4.41 1.22 4.08
N ALA A 17 -5.32 1.24 3.10
CA ALA A 17 -6.00 2.46 2.68
C ALA A 17 -6.80 3.10 3.82
N GLU A 18 -7.38 2.29 4.71
CA GLU A 18 -8.18 2.78 5.85
C GLU A 18 -7.37 3.65 6.83
N LEU A 19 -6.03 3.52 6.85
CA LEU A 19 -5.16 4.38 7.67
C LEU A 19 -5.33 5.87 7.35
N TYR A 20 -5.72 6.23 6.12
CA TYR A 20 -6.06 7.60 5.76
C TYR A 20 -7.24 8.13 6.59
N PHE A 21 -8.23 7.28 6.91
CA PHE A 21 -9.40 7.66 7.68
C PHE A 21 -9.20 7.53 9.20
N THR A 22 -8.39 6.57 9.66
CA THR A 22 -8.22 6.29 11.08
C THR A 22 -7.04 7.02 11.71
N ASP A 23 -5.95 7.20 10.97
CA ASP A 23 -4.67 7.68 11.52
C ASP A 23 -3.89 8.60 10.53
N PRO A 24 -4.51 9.64 9.94
CA PRO A 24 -3.85 10.50 8.96
C PRO A 24 -2.62 11.24 9.51
N GLU A 25 -2.64 11.59 10.81
CA GLU A 25 -1.51 12.25 11.48
C GLU A 25 -0.26 11.36 11.51
N LYS A 26 -0.43 10.04 11.65
CA LYS A 26 0.70 9.10 11.61
C LYS A 26 1.30 9.01 10.21
N LEU A 27 0.46 9.06 9.17
CA LEU A 27 0.91 9.07 7.78
C LEU A 27 1.74 10.33 7.47
N ILE A 28 1.27 11.49 7.94
CA ILE A 28 1.98 12.77 7.81
C ILE A 28 3.30 12.72 8.59
N PHE A 29 3.29 12.27 9.85
CA PHE A 29 4.49 12.18 10.68
C PHE A 29 5.58 11.31 10.04
N VAL A 30 5.21 10.13 9.53
CA VAL A 30 6.16 9.24 8.85
C VAL A 30 6.72 9.93 7.60
N HIS A 31 5.88 10.60 6.82
CA HIS A 31 6.32 11.33 5.63
C HIS A 31 7.29 12.47 5.97
N GLU A 32 6.97 13.29 6.98
CA GLU A 32 7.84 14.38 7.44
C GLU A 32 9.19 13.88 7.96
N ALA A 33 9.19 12.76 8.69
CA ALA A 33 10.40 12.11 9.15
C ALA A 33 11.27 11.62 7.97
N GLU A 34 10.66 11.00 6.96
CA GLU A 34 11.36 10.57 5.74
C GLU A 34 11.96 11.77 4.99
N VAL A 35 11.20 12.86 4.83
CA VAL A 35 11.67 14.10 4.21
C VAL A 35 12.82 14.74 5.00
N TYR A 36 12.72 14.77 6.34
CA TYR A 36 13.78 15.29 7.20
C TYR A 36 15.07 14.47 7.03
N LEU A 37 14.98 13.14 7.15
CA LEU A 37 16.13 12.26 6.99
C LEU A 37 16.78 12.42 5.62
N HIS A 38 15.97 12.55 4.56
CA HIS A 38 16.48 12.77 3.20
C HIS A 38 17.18 14.12 3.06
N LYS A 39 16.59 15.22 3.55
CA LYS A 39 17.18 16.56 3.47
C LYS A 39 18.50 16.72 4.23
N HIS A 40 18.78 15.84 5.18
CA HIS A 40 19.98 15.88 6.02
C HIS A 40 20.99 14.76 5.70
N ASP A 41 20.85 14.04 4.58
CA ASP A 41 21.70 12.89 4.21
C ASP A 41 21.73 11.77 5.29
N LEU A 42 20.64 11.67 6.06
CA LEU A 42 20.43 10.71 7.13
C LEU A 42 19.52 9.54 6.73
N SER A 43 19.16 9.41 5.44
CA SER A 43 18.33 8.31 4.94
C SER A 43 18.83 6.92 5.35
N ARG A 44 20.15 6.75 5.52
CA ARG A 44 20.78 5.51 6.03
C ARG A 44 20.32 5.09 7.43
N LEU A 45 19.71 6.00 8.20
CA LEU A 45 19.16 5.71 9.52
C LEU A 45 17.78 5.05 9.43
N ASN A 46 17.09 5.15 8.28
CA ASN A 46 15.81 4.49 8.03
C ASN A 46 16.02 3.02 7.62
N LYS A 47 16.42 2.18 8.58
CA LYS A 47 16.78 0.78 8.34
C LYS A 47 15.59 -0.15 8.09
N ASN A 48 14.40 0.24 8.51
CA ASN A 48 13.18 -0.56 8.43
C ASN A 48 12.21 0.02 7.40
N LYS A 49 12.73 0.56 6.29
CA LYS A 49 11.91 1.18 5.27
C LYS A 49 11.02 0.09 4.63
N PRO A 50 9.70 0.25 4.65
CA PRO A 50 8.83 -0.64 3.92
C PRO A 50 8.89 -0.34 2.40
N PRO A 51 8.44 -1.27 1.54
CA PRO A 51 7.92 -2.59 1.87
C PRO A 51 9.01 -3.53 2.38
N ALA A 52 8.60 -4.50 3.18
CA ALA A 52 9.49 -5.57 3.57
C ALA A 52 9.84 -6.44 2.33
N PRO A 53 11.02 -7.08 2.28
CA PRO A 53 11.40 -7.90 1.13
C PRO A 53 10.36 -8.99 0.86
N TYR A 54 9.96 -9.13 -0.42
CA TYR A 54 8.87 -10.01 -0.84
C TYR A 54 9.09 -11.48 -0.42
N HIS A 55 10.32 -11.97 -0.58
CA HIS A 55 10.70 -13.37 -0.30
C HIS A 55 11.08 -13.64 1.16
N GLU A 56 11.55 -12.63 1.90
CA GLU A 56 12.13 -12.84 3.24
C GLU A 56 11.11 -12.57 4.36
N PHE A 57 10.10 -11.73 4.10
CA PHE A 57 9.16 -11.32 5.12
C PHE A 57 7.82 -12.04 5.05
N ASN A 58 7.32 -12.39 6.23
CA ASN A 58 5.96 -12.88 6.45
C ASN A 58 4.89 -11.77 6.34
N ALA A 59 5.12 -10.77 5.50
CA ALA A 59 4.21 -9.66 5.28
C ALA A 59 2.86 -10.17 4.75
N PRO A 60 1.72 -9.65 5.23
CA PRO A 60 0.39 -10.13 4.84
C PRO A 60 0.19 -10.16 3.32
N LEU A 61 0.57 -9.07 2.63
CA LEU A 61 0.37 -8.96 1.18
C LEU A 61 1.21 -9.99 0.40
N ALA A 62 2.48 -10.22 0.79
CA ALA A 62 3.33 -11.23 0.16
C ALA A 62 2.78 -12.65 0.37
N LYS A 63 2.20 -12.95 1.54
CA LYS A 63 1.51 -14.23 1.80
C LYS A 63 0.28 -14.39 0.91
N ALA A 64 -0.54 -13.35 0.78
CA ALA A 64 -1.73 -13.37 -0.05
C ALA A 64 -1.39 -13.58 -1.54
N ILE A 65 -0.30 -12.97 -2.02
CA ILE A 65 0.21 -13.17 -3.39
C ILE A 65 0.64 -14.63 -3.59
N ARG A 66 1.45 -15.20 -2.70
CA ARG A 66 1.89 -16.61 -2.82
C ARG A 66 0.71 -17.58 -2.79
N HIS A 67 -0.22 -17.37 -1.86
CA HIS A 67 -1.48 -18.14 -1.80
C HIS A 67 -2.29 -17.99 -3.10
N GLY A 68 -2.31 -16.78 -3.69
CA GLY A 68 -3.00 -16.52 -4.95
C GLY A 68 -2.36 -17.19 -6.17
N ILE A 69 -1.03 -17.33 -6.17
CA ILE A 69 -0.31 -18.09 -7.19
C ILE A 69 -0.67 -19.59 -7.05
N GLU A 70 -0.70 -20.11 -5.82
CA GLU A 70 -1.05 -21.50 -5.54
C GLU A 70 -2.50 -21.85 -5.90
N ASP A 71 -3.44 -20.94 -5.65
CA ASP A 71 -4.87 -21.15 -5.97
C ASP A 71 -5.30 -20.68 -7.37
N GLY A 72 -4.36 -20.11 -8.14
CA GLY A 72 -4.57 -19.65 -9.51
C GLY A 72 -5.34 -18.33 -9.65
N SER A 73 -5.61 -17.61 -8.55
CA SER A 73 -6.26 -16.29 -8.59
C SER A 73 -5.31 -15.13 -8.88
N VAL A 74 -3.99 -15.36 -8.85
CA VAL A 74 -2.94 -14.37 -9.11
C VAL A 74 -2.00 -14.89 -10.19
N ARG A 75 -1.52 -13.99 -11.05
CA ARG A 75 -0.57 -14.30 -12.11
C ARG A 75 0.78 -14.74 -11.54
N ASP A 76 1.36 -15.77 -12.12
CA ASP A 76 2.70 -16.26 -11.81
C ASP A 76 3.65 -15.86 -12.94
N ASP A 77 4.14 -14.63 -12.86
CA ASP A 77 5.06 -14.06 -13.86
C ASP A 77 6.27 -13.37 -13.21
N PRO A 78 7.35 -13.13 -13.98
CA PRO A 78 8.58 -12.56 -13.44
C PRO A 78 8.43 -11.16 -12.83
N ASP A 79 7.35 -10.44 -13.14
CA ASP A 79 7.11 -9.06 -12.70
C ASP A 79 6.26 -9.01 -11.42
N ILE A 80 5.90 -10.15 -10.81
CA ILE A 80 5.04 -10.17 -9.63
C ILE A 80 5.68 -9.45 -8.42
N GLU A 81 7.00 -9.56 -8.28
CA GLU A 81 7.74 -8.87 -7.23
C GLU A 81 7.76 -7.35 -7.46
N LEU A 82 7.92 -6.91 -8.71
CA LEU A 82 7.80 -5.50 -9.08
C LEU A 82 6.39 -4.98 -8.80
N THR A 83 5.37 -5.79 -9.10
CA THR A 83 3.97 -5.47 -8.82
C THR A 83 3.73 -5.29 -7.32
N TYR A 84 4.31 -6.16 -6.49
CA TYR A 84 4.26 -6.03 -5.03
C TYR A 84 4.88 -4.72 -4.53
N LEU A 85 6.10 -4.40 -4.98
CA LEU A 85 6.80 -3.17 -4.59
C LEU A 85 6.03 -1.93 -5.04
N ASN A 86 5.59 -1.91 -6.30
CA ASN A 86 4.85 -0.80 -6.88
C ASN A 86 3.49 -0.58 -6.20
N ALA A 87 2.75 -1.65 -5.88
CA ALA A 87 1.48 -1.53 -5.18
C ALA A 87 1.64 -0.92 -3.79
N TYR A 88 2.72 -1.29 -3.08
CA TYR A 88 3.03 -0.72 -1.78
C TYR A 88 3.34 0.78 -1.87
N ASP A 89 4.31 1.15 -2.70
CA ASP A 89 4.76 2.53 -2.85
C ASP A 89 3.64 3.44 -3.37
N ALA A 90 2.84 2.95 -4.32
CA ALA A 90 1.74 3.71 -4.90
C ALA A 90 0.60 3.93 -3.90
N LEU A 91 0.24 2.92 -3.10
CA LEU A 91 -0.79 3.09 -2.06
C LEU A 91 -0.32 4.01 -0.94
N LEU A 92 0.89 3.78 -0.42
CA LEU A 92 1.46 4.62 0.64
C LEU A 92 1.57 6.08 0.18
N GLY A 93 2.12 6.32 -1.01
CA GLY A 93 2.25 7.66 -1.57
C GLY A 93 0.89 8.34 -1.77
N LEU A 94 -0.13 7.60 -2.22
CA LEU A 94 -1.48 8.15 -2.38
C LEU A 94 -2.09 8.57 -1.03
N ILE A 95 -2.08 7.69 -0.02
CA ILE A 95 -2.69 8.00 1.28
C ILE A 95 -1.94 9.11 2.01
N GLN A 96 -0.60 9.16 1.92
CA GLN A 96 0.19 10.27 2.45
C GLN A 96 -0.17 11.59 1.78
N LYS A 97 -0.24 11.62 0.43
CA LYS A 97 -0.59 12.84 -0.30
C LYS A 97 -2.00 13.32 0.03
N MET A 98 -2.96 12.40 0.16
CA MET A 98 -4.31 12.73 0.60
C MET A 98 -4.33 13.29 2.02
N SER A 99 -3.62 12.68 2.97
CA SER A 99 -3.55 13.18 4.36
C SER A 99 -2.93 14.58 4.44
N ILE A 100 -1.88 14.86 3.66
CA ILE A 100 -1.27 16.20 3.59
C ILE A 100 -2.24 17.22 3.01
N ASN A 101 -2.92 16.90 1.91
CA ASN A 101 -3.91 17.80 1.31
C ASN A 101 -5.07 18.09 2.28
N ASP A 102 -5.54 17.10 3.04
CA ASP A 102 -6.57 17.29 4.07
C ASP A 102 -6.09 18.25 5.17
N LEU A 103 -4.82 18.13 5.59
CA LEU A 103 -4.21 19.05 6.56
C LEU A 103 -4.11 20.48 6.02
N GLU A 104 -3.80 20.65 4.74
CA GLU A 104 -3.69 21.94 4.05
C GLU A 104 -5.06 22.58 3.70
N GLY A 105 -6.17 21.88 3.98
CA GLY A 105 -7.52 22.34 3.63
C GLY A 105 -7.88 22.16 2.15
N GLU A 106 -7.05 21.44 1.39
CA GLU A 106 -7.25 21.07 -0.03
C GLU A 106 -7.84 19.65 -0.18
N GLY A 107 -8.31 19.08 0.92
CA GLY A 107 -8.91 17.76 0.98
C GLY A 107 -10.20 17.62 0.17
N GLU A 108 -10.44 16.42 -0.34
CA GLU A 108 -11.74 16.08 -0.92
C GLU A 108 -12.76 15.79 0.19
N ASN A 109 -14.06 15.78 -0.14
CA ASN A 109 -15.04 15.30 0.83
C ASN A 109 -14.80 13.79 1.12
N LYS A 110 -15.09 13.37 2.35
CA LYS A 110 -14.77 12.01 2.84
C LYS A 110 -15.35 10.88 1.98
N GLU A 111 -16.55 11.07 1.44
CA GLU A 111 -17.20 10.09 0.57
C GLU A 111 -16.45 9.91 -0.75
N LYS A 112 -16.03 11.03 -1.37
CA LYS A 112 -15.21 11.01 -2.59
C LYS A 112 -13.85 10.37 -2.32
N SER A 113 -13.20 10.72 -1.20
CA SER A 113 -11.94 10.08 -0.79
C SER A 113 -12.10 8.57 -0.61
N ARG A 114 -13.22 8.11 -0.04
CA ARG A 114 -13.50 6.67 0.15
C ARG A 114 -13.63 5.94 -1.17
N ARG A 115 -14.47 6.45 -2.06
CA ARG A 115 -14.63 5.91 -3.42
C ARG A 115 -13.33 5.90 -4.21
N ARG A 116 -12.50 6.94 -4.06
CA ARG A 116 -11.18 7.04 -4.71
C ARG A 116 -10.24 5.93 -4.22
N LEU A 117 -10.17 5.70 -2.92
CA LEU A 117 -9.30 4.67 -2.33
C LEU A 117 -9.80 3.25 -2.63
N GLU A 118 -11.11 3.02 -2.59
CA GLU A 118 -11.71 1.74 -3.02
C GLU A 118 -11.36 1.43 -4.47
N HIS A 119 -11.58 2.40 -5.37
CA HIS A 119 -11.23 2.25 -6.78
C HIS A 119 -9.74 2.01 -7.00
N PHE A 120 -8.88 2.69 -6.24
CA PHE A 120 -7.44 2.49 -6.32
C PHE A 120 -7.00 1.10 -5.83
N CYS A 121 -7.60 0.59 -4.75
CA CYS A 121 -7.38 -0.77 -4.28
C CYS A 121 -7.82 -1.81 -5.33
N ASP A 122 -8.92 -1.56 -6.03
CA ASP A 122 -9.38 -2.43 -7.12
C ASP A 122 -8.36 -2.44 -8.27
N LEU A 123 -7.88 -1.27 -8.72
CA LEU A 123 -6.84 -1.16 -9.76
C LEU A 123 -5.55 -1.89 -9.39
N LEU A 124 -5.08 -1.71 -8.15
CA LEU A 124 -3.91 -2.42 -7.65
C LEU A 124 -4.15 -3.93 -7.60
N THR A 125 -5.33 -4.37 -7.13
CA THR A 125 -5.67 -5.80 -7.10
C THR A 125 -5.67 -6.40 -8.51
N MET A 126 -6.25 -5.70 -9.49
CA MET A 126 -6.26 -6.13 -10.89
C MET A 126 -4.85 -6.29 -11.48
N SER A 127 -3.88 -5.50 -11.01
CA SER A 127 -2.49 -5.65 -11.44
C SER A 127 -1.84 -6.98 -11.01
N PHE A 128 -2.45 -7.72 -10.07
CA PHE A 128 -2.02 -9.06 -9.66
C PHE A 128 -2.75 -10.18 -10.39
N THR A 129 -3.94 -9.94 -10.97
CA THR A 129 -4.76 -11.03 -11.50
C THR A 129 -4.50 -11.34 -12.97
N GLY A 130 -4.11 -10.33 -13.78
CA GLY A 130 -3.83 -10.51 -15.22
C GLY A 130 -5.08 -10.65 -16.07
#